data_AF-A0A5J9U5X3-F1
#
_entry.id   AF-A0A5J9U5X3-F1
#
_cell.length_a   1.000
_cell.length_b   1.000
_cell.length_c   1.000
_cell.angle_alpha   90.00
_cell.angle_beta   90.00
_cell.angle_gamma   90.00
#
_symmetry.space_group_name_H-M   'P 1'
#
loop_
_entity.id
_entity.type
_entity.pdbx_description
1 polymer ?
#
loop_
_entity_poly.entity_id
_entity_poly.type
_entity_poly.pdbx_seq_one_letter_code
_entity_poly.pdbx_strand_id
1 'polypeptide(L)'
;MDLPQIIEDEYSGWVSPKIIDDFTAYADLCFREFGDRVAHWTTVLQPNIIAQGCYDTGSLPPNRCSYPYGTDCTVGNSTTEPYLFVHHSLLAHSSAVRLYREKYQATQKGTIGLNIYTLWFYPFTDSAEDIDAAERANSFLYDYPETMRKVAGSRLPSFSNNESELVINALDFIGLNHYTSVYVSNNADAVEGPLDDFTADMATLFRGNKNDPPTPLLRPGRMVDPQGLEHILGYFQATYGNLSFYIQENGYKGADGNLNDVERIGYLAKYMASTLKAIRNGADVKGYSVWSFMDLYEIWGGYKSHYGLVAVDFNTSGRRRQLRHSARWYSDFLKNNAEIEVDADFGITISHAQL
;
A
#
# COMPACT_ATOMS: atom_id res chain seq x y z
N MET A 1 2.78 -5.51 -12.82
CA MET A 1 1.31 -5.30 -12.99
C MET A 1 1.08 -4.10 -13.89
N ASP A 2 0.05 -4.16 -14.76
CA ASP A 2 -0.41 -3.20 -15.81
C ASP A 2 0.60 -2.48 -16.74
N LEU A 3 1.89 -2.72 -16.55
CA LEU A 3 2.94 -2.33 -17.49
C LEU A 3 2.69 -2.94 -18.89
N PRO A 4 2.82 -2.17 -19.98
CA PRO A 4 2.73 -2.71 -21.33
C PRO A 4 3.68 -3.90 -21.51
N GLN A 5 3.16 -5.06 -21.94
CA GLN A 5 3.95 -6.29 -22.04
C GLN A 5 5.21 -6.12 -22.90
N ILE A 6 5.16 -5.29 -23.95
CA ILE A 6 6.31 -5.02 -24.81
C ILE A 6 7.50 -4.43 -24.06
N ILE A 7 7.27 -3.61 -23.03
CA ILE A 7 8.32 -3.03 -22.19
C ILE A 7 8.99 -4.12 -21.34
N GLU A 8 8.20 -5.06 -20.82
CA GLU A 8 8.73 -6.23 -20.11
C GLU A 8 9.57 -7.10 -21.05
N ASP A 9 9.09 -7.34 -22.27
CA ASP A 9 9.77 -8.18 -23.27
C ASP A 9 11.07 -7.54 -23.80
N GLU A 10 11.09 -6.22 -24.01
CA GLU A 10 12.24 -5.52 -24.60
C GLU A 10 13.41 -5.33 -23.64
N TYR A 11 13.13 -5.04 -22.36
CA TYR A 11 14.17 -4.70 -21.40
C TYR A 11 13.85 -5.09 -19.95
N SER A 12 12.88 -5.98 -19.71
CA SER A 12 12.47 -6.41 -18.36
C SER A 12 11.89 -5.28 -17.50
N GLY A 13 11.22 -4.32 -18.15
CA GLY A 13 10.39 -3.33 -17.47
C GLY A 13 11.10 -2.61 -16.33
N TRP A 14 10.54 -2.74 -15.13
CA TRP A 14 10.93 -1.96 -13.96
C TRP A 14 12.30 -2.32 -13.36
N VAL A 15 12.92 -3.45 -13.75
CA VAL A 15 14.30 -3.75 -13.33
C VAL A 15 15.36 -3.11 -14.22
N SER A 16 14.94 -2.36 -15.25
CA SER A 16 15.82 -1.59 -16.13
C SER A 16 15.61 -0.09 -15.96
N PRO A 17 16.68 0.73 -15.95
CA PRO A 17 16.55 2.18 -15.82
C PRO A 17 15.84 2.84 -17.01
N LYS A 18 15.71 2.15 -18.15
CA LYS A 18 14.96 2.66 -19.32
C LYS A 18 13.50 2.97 -19.00
N ILE A 19 12.92 2.31 -17.99
CA ILE A 19 11.55 2.55 -17.55
C ILE A 19 11.31 4.00 -17.11
N ILE A 20 12.35 4.70 -16.65
CA ILE A 20 12.25 6.07 -16.14
C ILE A 20 11.80 7.01 -17.26
N ASP A 21 12.39 6.89 -18.45
CA ASP A 21 12.05 7.72 -19.59
C ASP A 21 10.66 7.37 -20.16
N ASP A 22 10.35 6.09 -20.30
CA ASP A 22 9.04 5.63 -20.81
C ASP A 22 7.90 6.01 -19.86
N PHE A 23 8.09 5.87 -18.55
CA PHE A 23 7.12 6.31 -17.54
C PHE A 23 6.98 7.84 -17.54
N THR A 24 8.07 8.58 -17.69
CA THR A 24 8.03 10.06 -17.78
C THR A 24 7.26 10.51 -19.02
N ALA A 25 7.45 9.86 -20.16
CA ALA A 25 6.71 10.15 -21.39
C ALA A 25 5.21 9.82 -21.26
N TYR A 26 4.88 8.70 -20.61
CA TYR A 26 3.50 8.35 -20.27
C TYR A 26 2.86 9.40 -19.35
N ALA A 27 3.56 9.84 -18.31
CA ALA A 27 3.10 10.88 -17.40
C ALA A 27 2.90 12.22 -18.14
N ASP A 28 3.81 12.61 -19.05
CA ASP A 28 3.67 13.82 -19.87
C ASP A 28 2.36 13.82 -20.67
N LEU A 29 2.04 12.69 -21.29
CA LEU A 29 0.79 12.50 -22.02
C LEU A 29 -0.41 12.66 -21.07
N CYS A 30 -0.41 11.98 -19.94
CA CYS A 30 -1.51 12.06 -18.96
C CYS A 30 -1.74 13.49 -18.45
N PHE A 31 -0.67 14.20 -18.07
CA PHE A 31 -0.78 15.58 -17.60
C PHE A 31 -1.30 16.51 -18.69
N ARG A 32 -0.86 16.34 -19.94
CA ARG A 32 -1.33 17.14 -21.07
C ARG A 32 -2.81 16.91 -21.36
N GLU A 33 -3.25 15.66 -21.44
CA GLU A 33 -4.59 15.32 -21.91
C GLU A 33 -5.68 15.46 -20.83
N PHE A 34 -5.31 15.34 -19.55
CA PHE A 34 -6.29 15.31 -18.45
C PHE A 34 -6.06 16.34 -17.35
N GLY A 35 -4.88 16.97 -17.29
CA GLY A 35 -4.55 17.92 -16.22
C GLY A 35 -5.31 19.24 -16.26
N ASP A 36 -6.13 19.48 -17.29
CA ASP A 36 -7.13 20.54 -17.30
C ASP A 36 -8.25 20.32 -16.27
N ARG A 37 -8.49 19.05 -15.90
CA ARG A 37 -9.56 18.62 -14.97
C ARG A 37 -9.03 17.83 -13.77
N VAL A 38 -7.94 17.09 -13.93
CA VAL A 38 -7.34 16.28 -12.87
C VAL A 38 -6.38 17.15 -12.05
N ALA A 39 -6.73 17.35 -10.77
CA ALA A 39 -5.96 18.16 -9.83
C ALA A 39 -5.20 17.33 -8.78
N HIS A 40 -5.33 16.01 -8.78
CA HIS A 40 -4.64 15.11 -7.85
C HIS A 40 -4.05 13.94 -8.60
N TRP A 41 -2.73 13.81 -8.55
CA TRP A 41 -1.97 12.80 -9.28
C TRP A 41 -1.24 11.87 -8.30
N THR A 42 -1.47 10.56 -8.44
CA THR A 42 -0.66 9.53 -7.81
C THR A 42 0.09 8.80 -8.90
N THR A 43 1.42 8.82 -8.82
CA THR A 43 2.31 8.32 -9.87
C THR A 43 2.51 6.81 -9.80
N VAL A 44 3.03 6.32 -8.67
CA VAL A 44 3.32 4.91 -8.43
C VAL A 44 2.48 4.41 -7.26
N LEU A 45 1.89 3.23 -7.44
CA LEU A 45 1.05 2.56 -6.45
C LEU A 45 1.87 1.48 -5.71
N GLN A 46 1.93 1.56 -4.38
CA GLN A 46 2.44 0.51 -3.49
C GLN A 46 3.79 -0.13 -3.90
N PRO A 47 4.83 0.63 -4.26
CA PRO A 47 6.07 0.05 -4.79
C PRO A 47 6.72 -0.93 -3.81
N ASN A 48 6.54 -0.70 -2.51
CA ASN A 48 7.08 -1.52 -1.42
C ASN A 48 6.54 -2.96 -1.42
N ILE A 49 5.24 -3.17 -1.68
CA ILE A 49 4.66 -4.53 -1.73
C ILE A 49 4.68 -5.12 -3.14
N ILE A 50 4.65 -4.28 -4.18
CA ILE A 50 4.77 -4.73 -5.57
C ILE A 50 6.15 -5.32 -5.82
N ALA A 51 7.22 -4.71 -5.27
CA ALA A 51 8.57 -5.27 -5.33
C ALA A 51 8.59 -6.72 -4.80
N GLN A 52 7.97 -6.94 -3.65
CA GLN A 52 7.91 -8.26 -3.02
C GLN A 52 7.07 -9.26 -3.82
N GLY A 53 5.88 -8.86 -4.27
CA GLY A 53 4.99 -9.75 -5.03
C GLY A 53 5.55 -10.11 -6.40
N CYS A 54 6.15 -9.14 -7.10
CA CYS A 54 6.53 -9.28 -8.52
C CYS A 54 7.96 -9.78 -8.74
N TYR A 55 8.89 -9.44 -7.83
CA TYR A 55 10.34 -9.65 -8.02
C TYR A 55 11.03 -10.39 -6.87
N ASP A 56 10.32 -10.65 -5.76
CA ASP A 56 10.85 -11.42 -4.62
C ASP A 56 10.23 -12.82 -4.56
N THR A 57 8.92 -12.88 -4.27
CA THR A 57 8.15 -14.14 -4.20
C THR A 57 7.69 -14.64 -5.56
N GLY A 58 7.73 -13.78 -6.59
CA GLY A 58 7.27 -14.09 -7.94
C GLY A 58 5.78 -14.47 -8.01
N SER A 59 4.99 -14.05 -7.03
CA SER A 59 3.56 -14.39 -6.92
C SER A 59 2.65 -13.50 -7.78
N LEU A 60 3.16 -12.36 -8.26
CA LEU A 60 2.50 -11.43 -9.18
C LEU A 60 3.29 -11.26 -10.47
N PRO A 61 2.64 -10.93 -11.62
CA PRO A 61 3.34 -10.63 -12.86
C PRO A 61 4.38 -9.50 -12.71
N PRO A 62 5.63 -9.69 -13.18
CA PRO A 62 6.04 -10.68 -14.19
C PRO A 62 6.53 -12.04 -13.62
N ASN A 63 6.24 -12.35 -12.37
CA ASN A 63 6.53 -13.63 -11.71
C ASN A 63 8.04 -13.95 -11.64
N ARG A 64 8.85 -12.94 -11.32
CA ARG A 64 10.30 -13.07 -11.21
C ARG A 64 10.68 -13.36 -9.76
N CYS A 65 11.50 -14.39 -9.55
CA CYS A 65 11.98 -14.78 -8.23
C CYS A 65 13.20 -15.72 -8.31
N SER A 66 13.75 -16.07 -7.15
CA SER A 66 14.81 -17.06 -6.99
C SER A 66 14.39 -18.16 -6.02
N TYR A 67 14.83 -19.39 -6.29
CA TYR A 67 14.69 -20.48 -5.32
C TYR A 67 15.60 -20.21 -4.10
N PRO A 68 15.16 -20.46 -2.85
CA PRO A 68 13.90 -21.10 -2.43
C PRO A 68 12.72 -20.15 -2.12
N TYR A 69 12.82 -18.86 -2.45
CA TYR A 69 11.98 -17.79 -1.89
C TYR A 69 10.62 -17.57 -2.58
N GLY A 70 10.44 -18.11 -3.78
CA GLY A 70 9.19 -18.09 -4.52
C GLY A 70 8.70 -19.48 -4.95
N THR A 71 7.56 -19.51 -5.65
CA THR A 71 6.99 -20.75 -6.21
C THR A 71 7.31 -20.80 -7.70
N ASP A 72 7.89 -21.92 -8.18
CA ASP A 72 8.20 -22.14 -9.60
C ASP A 72 9.06 -21.03 -10.24
N CYS A 73 10.04 -20.52 -9.49
CA CYS A 73 10.98 -19.50 -9.96
C CYS A 73 11.80 -20.01 -11.15
N THR A 74 11.51 -19.50 -12.34
CA THR A 74 12.21 -19.85 -13.59
C THR A 74 13.14 -18.75 -14.07
N VAL A 75 12.87 -17.50 -13.69
CA VAL A 75 13.64 -16.29 -14.05
C VAL A 75 13.59 -15.30 -12.89
N GLY A 76 14.56 -14.38 -12.85
CA GLY A 76 14.60 -13.31 -11.86
C GLY A 76 15.71 -13.47 -10.83
N ASN A 77 15.80 -12.49 -9.94
CA ASN A 77 16.78 -12.45 -8.86
C ASN A 77 16.19 -11.75 -7.63
N SER A 78 15.64 -12.54 -6.70
CA SER A 78 15.01 -12.04 -5.45
C SER A 78 15.96 -11.24 -4.56
N THR A 79 17.27 -11.46 -4.73
CA THR A 79 18.33 -10.78 -3.97
C THR A 79 18.58 -9.34 -4.46
N THR A 80 18.21 -8.99 -5.69
CA THR A 80 18.53 -7.67 -6.30
C THR A 80 17.36 -6.98 -6.98
N GLU A 81 16.47 -7.72 -7.65
CA GLU A 81 15.40 -7.15 -8.45
C GLU A 81 14.34 -6.38 -7.65
N PRO A 82 13.96 -6.78 -6.42
CA PRO A 82 13.08 -5.94 -5.58
C PRO A 82 13.69 -4.57 -5.31
N TYR A 83 15.00 -4.49 -5.04
CA TYR A 83 15.69 -3.23 -4.82
C TYR A 83 15.78 -2.38 -6.09
N LEU A 84 16.07 -2.99 -7.24
CA LEU A 84 16.06 -2.31 -8.54
C LEU A 84 14.66 -1.76 -8.86
N PHE A 85 13.61 -2.55 -8.61
CA PHE A 85 12.23 -2.14 -8.82
C PHE A 85 11.88 -0.89 -8.00
N VAL A 86 12.14 -0.90 -6.69
CA VAL A 86 11.84 0.26 -5.83
C VAL A 86 12.70 1.46 -6.25
N HIS A 87 13.99 1.26 -6.53
CA HIS A 87 14.90 2.32 -6.94
C HIS A 87 14.42 3.01 -8.23
N HIS A 88 14.15 2.26 -9.30
CA HIS A 88 13.65 2.82 -10.55
C HIS A 88 12.24 3.41 -10.41
N SER A 89 11.38 2.84 -9.56
CA SER A 89 10.08 3.42 -9.25
C SER A 89 10.20 4.83 -8.65
N LEU A 90 11.15 5.04 -7.74
CA LEU A 90 11.40 6.36 -7.13
C LEU A 90 12.03 7.35 -8.11
N LEU A 91 12.94 6.89 -8.97
CA LEU A 91 13.49 7.72 -10.03
C LEU A 91 12.42 8.11 -11.07
N ALA A 92 11.59 7.17 -11.49
CA ALA A 92 10.46 7.43 -12.40
C ALA A 92 9.43 8.39 -11.77
N HIS A 93 9.10 8.19 -10.50
CA HIS A 93 8.27 9.10 -9.70
C HIS A 93 8.84 10.52 -9.68
N SER A 94 10.11 10.68 -9.27
CA SER A 94 10.75 12.00 -9.17
C SER A 94 10.88 12.69 -10.53
N SER A 95 11.15 11.94 -11.59
CA SER A 95 11.18 12.45 -12.96
C SER A 95 9.80 12.99 -13.40
N ALA A 96 8.72 12.24 -13.15
CA ALA A 96 7.35 12.67 -13.46
C ALA A 96 6.93 13.90 -12.64
N VAL A 97 7.32 13.97 -11.36
CA VAL A 97 7.04 15.11 -10.49
C VAL A 97 7.76 16.36 -10.95
N ARG A 98 9.05 16.24 -11.30
CA ARG A 98 9.83 17.35 -11.86
C ARG A 98 9.18 17.86 -13.14
N LEU A 99 8.83 16.97 -14.06
CA LEU A 99 8.12 17.33 -15.29
C LEU A 99 6.81 18.07 -14.99
N TYR A 100 5.99 17.56 -14.06
CA TYR A 100 4.73 18.19 -13.68
C TYR A 100 4.94 19.60 -13.14
N ARG A 101 5.89 19.77 -12.22
CA ARG A 101 6.24 21.06 -11.60
C ARG A 101 6.73 22.08 -12.62
N GLU A 102 7.61 21.67 -13.51
CA GLU A 102 8.22 22.57 -14.51
C GLU A 102 7.25 22.96 -15.62
N LYS A 103 6.43 22.02 -16.10
CA LYS A 103 5.64 22.21 -17.33
C LYS A 103 4.15 22.50 -17.08
N TYR A 104 3.56 21.96 -16.01
CA TYR A 104 2.11 21.90 -15.86
C TYR A 104 1.58 22.58 -14.60
N GLN A 105 2.30 22.53 -13.47
CA GLN A 105 1.77 22.94 -12.17
C GLN A 105 1.34 24.40 -12.12
N ALA A 106 2.08 25.31 -12.77
CA ALA A 106 1.72 26.73 -12.83
C ALA A 106 0.33 26.97 -13.45
N THR A 107 -0.04 26.17 -14.45
CA THR A 107 -1.32 26.26 -15.16
C THR A 107 -2.43 25.42 -14.54
N GLN A 108 -2.10 24.18 -14.14
CA GLN A 108 -3.08 23.18 -13.72
C GLN A 108 -3.34 23.22 -12.22
N LYS A 109 -2.39 23.72 -11.42
CA LYS A 109 -2.48 23.92 -9.96
C LYS A 109 -2.85 22.67 -9.15
N GLY A 110 -2.71 21.49 -9.75
CA GLY A 110 -2.90 20.22 -9.04
C GLY A 110 -1.70 19.86 -8.16
N THR A 111 -1.88 18.80 -7.39
CA THR A 111 -0.89 18.20 -6.49
C THR A 111 -0.47 16.83 -6.99
N ILE A 112 0.75 16.42 -6.66
CA ILE A 112 1.31 15.15 -7.09
C ILE A 112 2.01 14.42 -5.95
N GLY A 113 1.84 13.10 -5.89
CA GLY A 113 2.42 12.25 -4.87
C GLY A 113 2.63 10.82 -5.33
N LEU A 114 3.00 9.99 -4.36
CA LEU A 114 3.15 8.54 -4.49
C LEU A 114 2.24 7.84 -3.49
N ASN A 115 1.97 6.56 -3.70
CA ASN A 115 1.21 5.75 -2.78
C ASN A 115 2.06 4.60 -2.22
N ILE A 116 1.87 4.27 -0.94
CA ILE A 116 2.49 3.13 -0.26
C ILE A 116 1.45 2.22 0.38
N TYR A 117 1.70 0.92 0.33
CA TYR A 117 0.94 -0.06 1.11
C TYR A 117 1.45 -0.02 2.55
N THR A 118 0.58 0.18 3.53
CA THR A 118 0.97 0.23 4.93
C THR A 118 0.38 -0.92 5.75
N LEU A 119 1.22 -1.41 6.63
CA LEU A 119 0.96 -2.31 7.74
C LEU A 119 1.50 -1.65 9.01
N TRP A 120 0.87 -1.94 10.14
CA TRP A 120 1.55 -1.78 11.41
C TRP A 120 2.12 -3.13 11.85
N PHE A 121 3.41 -3.16 12.21
CA PHE A 121 4.06 -4.35 12.74
C PHE A 121 4.05 -4.27 14.28
N TYR A 122 3.31 -5.16 14.92
CA TYR A 122 3.33 -5.34 16.37
C TYR A 122 4.38 -6.38 16.76
N PRO A 123 5.11 -6.20 17.88
CA PRO A 123 5.91 -7.26 18.43
C PRO A 123 5.00 -8.41 18.89
N PHE A 124 5.41 -9.65 18.64
CA PHE A 124 4.62 -10.83 18.98
C PHE A 124 4.60 -11.08 20.50
N THR A 125 5.69 -10.77 21.18
CA THR A 125 5.83 -10.78 22.64
C THR A 125 6.49 -9.49 23.13
N ASP A 126 6.48 -9.26 24.45
CA ASP A 126 7.15 -8.11 25.08
C ASP A 126 8.67 -8.31 25.24
N SER A 127 9.27 -9.29 24.55
CA SER A 127 10.71 -9.50 24.57
C SER A 127 11.43 -8.37 23.83
N ALA A 128 12.66 -8.07 24.25
CA ALA A 128 13.46 -7.04 23.58
C ALA A 128 13.72 -7.40 22.11
N GLU A 129 13.86 -8.69 21.80
CA GLU A 129 14.10 -9.19 20.46
C GLU A 129 12.91 -8.98 19.53
N ASP A 130 11.68 -9.21 20.02
CA ASP A 130 10.46 -9.02 19.21
C ASP A 130 10.12 -7.54 19.04
N ILE A 131 10.41 -6.71 20.05
CA ILE A 131 10.30 -5.25 19.96
C ILE A 131 11.26 -4.70 18.90
N ASP A 132 12.53 -5.09 18.95
CA ASP A 132 13.53 -4.70 17.94
C ASP A 132 13.12 -5.21 16.54
N ALA A 133 12.60 -6.44 16.43
CA ALA A 133 12.07 -6.97 15.18
C ALA A 133 10.92 -6.12 14.60
N ALA A 134 10.00 -5.64 15.45
CA ALA A 134 8.92 -4.75 15.03
C ALA A 134 9.43 -3.38 14.58
N GLU A 135 10.39 -2.79 15.27
CA GLU A 135 11.01 -1.53 14.87
C GLU A 135 11.75 -1.66 13.53
N ARG A 136 12.53 -2.74 13.36
CA ARG A 136 13.21 -3.05 12.09
C ARG A 136 12.22 -3.21 10.95
N ALA A 137 11.15 -3.98 11.12
CA ALA A 137 10.14 -4.21 10.08
C ALA A 137 9.39 -2.93 9.69
N ASN A 138 8.99 -2.10 10.67
CA ASN A 138 8.37 -0.79 10.39
C ASN A 138 9.34 0.13 9.64
N SER A 139 10.62 0.17 10.02
CA SER A 139 11.61 1.02 9.35
C SER A 139 11.95 0.54 7.93
N PHE A 140 12.12 -0.76 7.73
CA PHE A 140 12.55 -1.35 6.47
C PHE A 140 11.53 -1.17 5.34
N LEU A 141 10.23 -1.23 5.65
CA LEU A 141 9.19 -1.16 4.62
C LEU A 141 8.94 0.26 4.08
N TYR A 142 9.35 1.30 4.81
CA TYR A 142 8.98 2.69 4.50
C TYR A 142 10.14 3.64 4.31
N ASP A 143 11.37 3.22 4.60
CA ASP A 143 12.57 4.03 4.41
C ASP A 143 13.67 3.20 3.71
N TYR A 144 14.75 3.86 3.31
CA TYR A 144 16.06 3.24 3.10
C TYR A 144 16.89 3.43 4.38
N PRO A 145 16.57 2.77 5.50
CA PRO A 145 17.28 3.01 6.74
C PRO A 145 18.73 2.54 6.62
N GLU A 146 19.57 3.04 7.52
CA GLU A 146 20.95 2.58 7.62
C GLU A 146 21.04 1.07 7.82
N THR A 147 20.04 0.47 8.49
CA THR A 147 19.89 -0.98 8.64
C THR A 147 19.74 -1.68 7.30
N MET A 148 18.84 -1.22 6.42
CA MET A 148 18.68 -1.76 5.07
C MET A 148 19.97 -1.58 4.26
N ARG A 149 20.64 -0.42 4.33
CA ARG A 149 21.94 -0.23 3.66
C ARG A 149 23.01 -1.20 4.13
N LYS A 150 23.07 -1.49 5.44
CA LYS A 150 24.03 -2.44 6.02
C LYS A 150 23.76 -3.87 5.57
N VAL A 151 22.49 -4.29 5.61
CA VAL A 151 22.09 -5.68 5.29
C VAL A 151 22.10 -5.92 3.77
N ALA A 152 21.53 -5.01 2.99
CA ALA A 152 21.48 -5.13 1.53
C ALA A 152 22.86 -4.89 0.87
N GLY A 153 23.71 -4.04 1.46
CA GLY A 153 25.04 -3.75 0.95
C GLY A 153 25.02 -3.32 -0.51
N SER A 154 25.84 -3.97 -1.35
CA SER A 154 25.92 -3.68 -2.79
C SER A 154 24.68 -4.03 -3.60
N ARG A 155 23.70 -4.73 -3.02
CA ARG A 155 22.44 -5.10 -3.69
C ARG A 155 21.48 -3.93 -3.77
N LEU A 156 21.62 -2.96 -2.87
CA LEU A 156 20.84 -1.74 -2.81
C LEU A 156 21.47 -0.67 -3.71
N PRO A 157 20.80 -0.23 -4.80
CA PRO A 157 21.36 0.81 -5.65
C PRO A 157 21.48 2.13 -4.89
N SER A 158 22.60 2.83 -5.12
CA SER A 158 22.84 4.15 -4.53
C SER A 158 22.26 5.26 -5.42
N PHE A 159 21.58 6.22 -4.82
CA PHE A 159 21.27 7.48 -5.50
C PHE A 159 22.53 8.35 -5.58
N SER A 160 22.79 8.93 -6.75
CA SER A 160 23.69 10.07 -6.86
C SER A 160 23.14 11.27 -6.07
N ASN A 161 24.00 12.26 -5.77
CA ASN A 161 23.57 13.46 -5.05
C ASN A 161 22.38 14.16 -5.75
N ASN A 162 22.44 14.25 -7.08
CA ASN A 162 21.36 14.86 -7.87
C ASN A 162 20.06 14.04 -7.81
N GLU A 163 20.14 12.72 -7.93
CA GLU A 163 18.95 11.87 -7.82
C GLU A 163 18.35 11.92 -6.41
N SER A 164 19.18 11.93 -5.37
CA SER A 164 18.74 12.05 -3.98
C SER A 164 17.98 13.36 -3.76
N GLU A 165 18.51 14.49 -4.23
CA GLU A 165 17.84 15.80 -4.14
C GLU A 165 16.49 15.82 -4.87
N LEU A 166 16.40 15.17 -6.03
CA LEU A 166 15.17 15.05 -6.79
C LEU A 166 14.14 14.18 -6.07
N VAL A 167 14.54 13.03 -5.52
CA VAL A 167 13.64 12.09 -4.84
C VAL A 167 13.13 12.65 -3.51
N ILE A 168 13.99 13.24 -2.68
CA ILE A 168 13.61 13.75 -1.34
C ILE A 168 12.51 14.81 -1.43
N ASN A 169 12.52 15.61 -2.50
CA ASN A 169 11.55 16.70 -2.66
C ASN A 169 10.37 16.33 -3.57
N ALA A 170 10.24 15.08 -4.04
CA ALA A 170 9.32 14.69 -5.12
C ALA A 170 7.85 14.50 -4.71
N LEU A 171 7.37 15.05 -3.60
CA LEU A 171 5.98 14.82 -3.18
C LEU A 171 5.31 16.07 -2.62
N ASP A 172 4.02 16.20 -2.89
CA ASP A 172 3.12 17.14 -2.22
C ASP A 172 2.26 16.41 -1.15
N PHE A 173 2.09 15.09 -1.29
CA PHE A 173 1.37 14.22 -0.35
C PHE A 173 1.83 12.76 -0.48
N ILE A 174 1.49 11.93 0.53
CA ILE A 174 1.62 10.47 0.46
C ILE A 174 0.23 9.81 0.54
N GLY A 175 -0.08 8.98 -0.45
CA GLY A 175 -1.23 8.09 -0.43
C GLY A 175 -0.95 6.83 0.40
N LEU A 176 -1.87 6.46 1.27
CA LEU A 176 -1.77 5.26 2.11
C LEU A 176 -2.84 4.25 1.72
N ASN A 177 -2.43 3.03 1.46
CA ASN A 177 -3.33 1.89 1.35
C ASN A 177 -3.13 1.03 2.59
N HIS A 178 -4.13 1.04 3.48
CA HIS A 178 -4.03 0.38 4.78
C HIS A 178 -5.24 -0.50 4.98
N TYR A 179 -5.02 -1.76 5.34
CA TYR A 179 -6.11 -2.73 5.50
C TYR A 179 -6.05 -3.48 6.82
N THR A 180 -4.85 -3.62 7.39
CA THR A 180 -4.58 -4.56 8.47
C THR A 180 -3.20 -4.31 9.07
N SER A 181 -2.90 -5.05 10.13
CA SER A 181 -1.62 -5.10 10.82
C SER A 181 -1.12 -6.54 10.87
N VAL A 182 0.13 -6.74 11.29
CA VAL A 182 0.73 -8.06 11.44
C VAL A 182 1.54 -8.13 12.74
N TYR A 183 1.68 -9.32 13.30
CA TYR A 183 2.62 -9.57 14.40
C TYR A 183 3.94 -10.05 13.84
N VAL A 184 5.05 -9.63 14.45
CA VAL A 184 6.39 -10.08 14.11
C VAL A 184 7.16 -10.56 15.32
N SER A 185 7.98 -11.58 15.11
CA SER A 185 8.99 -12.00 16.08
C SER A 185 10.37 -12.01 15.42
N ASN A 186 11.42 -11.93 16.23
CA ASN A 186 12.78 -12.02 15.71
C ASN A 186 13.02 -13.37 15.01
N ASN A 187 13.68 -13.35 13.85
CA ASN A 187 14.16 -14.56 13.20
C ASN A 187 15.65 -14.75 13.51
N ALA A 188 15.97 -15.46 14.60
CA ALA A 188 17.36 -15.74 14.97
C ALA A 188 18.08 -16.66 13.96
N ASP A 189 17.32 -17.43 13.19
CA ASP A 189 17.83 -18.33 12.14
C ASP A 189 17.92 -17.62 10.78
N ALA A 190 17.75 -16.30 10.72
CA ALA A 190 18.11 -15.51 9.54
C ALA A 190 19.65 -15.56 9.40
N VAL A 191 20.12 -16.57 8.67
CA VAL A 191 21.54 -16.75 8.33
C VAL A 191 21.89 -15.71 7.26
N GLU A 192 23.04 -15.03 7.38
CA GLU A 192 23.69 -14.35 6.25
C GLU A 192 24.11 -15.43 5.23
N GLY A 193 23.17 -15.83 4.37
CA GLY A 193 23.34 -16.87 3.38
C GLY A 193 23.91 -16.30 2.08
N PRO A 194 24.39 -17.16 1.15
CA PRO A 194 24.84 -16.70 -0.16
C PRO A 194 23.71 -16.14 -1.05
N LEU A 195 22.45 -16.29 -0.64
CA LEU A 195 21.25 -15.79 -1.32
C LEU A 195 20.31 -15.24 -0.25
N ASP A 196 20.36 -13.95 0.02
CA ASP A 196 19.37 -13.28 0.90
C ASP A 196 18.35 -12.56 0.02
N ASP A 197 17.07 -12.73 0.34
CA ASP A 197 15.95 -12.12 -0.39
C ASP A 197 15.48 -10.84 0.33
N PHE A 198 14.71 -10.01 -0.37
CA PHE A 198 14.27 -8.71 0.17
C PHE A 198 13.51 -8.85 1.49
N THR A 199 12.73 -9.93 1.64
CA THR A 199 11.95 -10.18 2.85
C THR A 199 12.83 -10.66 4.02
N ALA A 200 13.82 -11.52 3.76
CA ALA A 200 14.74 -12.07 4.76
C ALA A 200 15.67 -11.00 5.34
N ASP A 201 15.96 -9.95 4.58
CA ASP A 201 16.77 -8.81 5.04
C ASP A 201 16.14 -8.06 6.24
N MET A 202 14.84 -8.25 6.52
CA MET A 202 14.19 -7.77 7.74
C MET A 202 14.55 -8.60 8.99
N ALA A 203 15.00 -9.85 8.81
CA ALA A 203 15.29 -10.82 9.86
C ALA A 203 14.10 -11.02 10.83
N THR A 204 12.90 -11.17 10.28
CA THR A 204 11.65 -11.31 11.05
C THR A 204 10.79 -12.48 10.60
N LEU A 205 10.04 -13.07 11.54
CA LEU A 205 8.95 -14.00 11.26
C LEU A 205 7.61 -13.30 11.43
N PHE A 206 6.74 -13.42 10.43
CA PHE A 206 5.45 -12.74 10.37
C PHE A 206 4.30 -13.67 10.79
N ARG A 207 3.22 -13.07 11.32
CA ARG A 207 1.94 -13.72 11.60
C ARG A 207 0.79 -12.78 11.25
N GLY A 208 -0.14 -13.25 10.41
CA GLY A 208 -1.31 -12.47 9.99
C GLY A 208 -2.38 -12.32 11.08
N ASN A 209 -2.29 -13.10 12.15
CA ASN A 209 -3.06 -13.03 13.38
C ASN A 209 -2.23 -13.65 14.52
N LYS A 210 -2.53 -13.34 15.78
CA LYS A 210 -1.78 -13.86 16.95
C LYS A 210 -1.71 -15.38 17.02
N ASN A 211 -2.72 -16.08 16.49
CA ASN A 211 -2.80 -17.54 16.51
C ASN A 211 -2.21 -18.22 15.26
N ASP A 212 -1.76 -17.45 14.27
CA ASP A 212 -1.15 -18.02 13.07
C ASP A 212 0.26 -18.55 13.38
N PRO A 213 0.71 -19.63 12.70
CA PRO A 213 2.10 -20.07 12.80
C PRO A 213 3.03 -18.99 12.20
N PRO A 214 4.28 -18.85 12.72
CA PRO A 214 5.26 -17.95 12.13
C PRO A 214 5.60 -18.36 10.69
N THR A 215 5.82 -17.37 9.84
CA THR A 215 6.29 -17.56 8.45
C THR A 215 7.35 -16.51 8.10
N PRO A 216 8.39 -16.86 7.32
CA PRO A 216 9.35 -15.87 6.82
C PRO A 216 8.75 -14.98 5.72
N LEU A 217 7.62 -15.40 5.12
CA LEU A 217 6.95 -14.62 4.08
C LEU A 217 6.04 -13.55 4.68
N LEU A 218 6.30 -12.28 4.35
CA LEU A 218 5.35 -11.20 4.62
C LEU A 218 4.11 -11.39 3.74
N ARG A 219 2.95 -11.57 4.38
CA ARG A 219 1.64 -11.70 3.73
C ARG A 219 0.70 -10.66 4.34
N PRO A 220 -0.29 -10.16 3.56
CA PRO A 220 -1.33 -9.31 4.13
C PRO A 220 -1.99 -10.00 5.33
N GLY A 221 -2.03 -9.28 6.46
CA GLY A 221 -2.73 -9.73 7.66
C GLY A 221 -4.24 -9.89 7.43
N ARG A 222 -4.92 -10.47 8.42
CA ARG A 222 -6.39 -10.66 8.40
C ARG A 222 -7.07 -10.00 9.60
N MET A 223 -6.34 -9.14 10.30
CA MET A 223 -6.83 -8.45 11.48
C MET A 223 -7.65 -7.23 11.08
N VAL A 224 -8.82 -7.07 11.71
CA VAL A 224 -9.52 -5.79 11.74
C VAL A 224 -8.88 -4.99 12.87
N ASP A 225 -7.93 -4.13 12.51
CA ASP A 225 -7.13 -3.37 13.45
C ASP A 225 -7.02 -1.89 13.02
N PRO A 226 -8.00 -1.07 13.42
CA PRO A 226 -7.99 0.35 13.10
C PRO A 226 -6.93 1.12 13.93
N GLN A 227 -6.45 0.56 15.04
CA GLN A 227 -5.36 1.18 15.83
C GLN A 227 -4.02 1.12 15.08
N GLY A 228 -3.77 0.08 14.28
CA GLY A 228 -2.62 0.04 13.38
C GLY A 228 -2.56 1.21 12.41
N LEU A 229 -3.72 1.70 11.93
CA LEU A 229 -3.78 2.91 11.10
C LEU A 229 -3.41 4.17 11.89
N GLU A 230 -3.86 4.29 13.15
CA GLU A 230 -3.44 5.38 14.04
C GLU A 230 -1.93 5.36 14.27
N HIS A 231 -1.37 4.18 14.55
CA HIS A 231 0.05 4.04 14.82
C HIS A 231 0.90 4.40 13.60
N ILE A 232 0.54 3.94 12.39
CA ILE A 232 1.35 4.25 11.22
C ILE A 232 1.28 5.73 10.84
N LEU A 233 0.11 6.37 10.98
CA LEU A 233 -0.03 7.81 10.78
C LEU A 233 0.79 8.60 11.81
N GLY A 234 0.75 8.19 13.08
CA GLY A 234 1.57 8.79 14.14
C GLY A 234 3.07 8.58 13.92
N TYR A 235 3.48 7.41 13.45
CA TYR A 235 4.87 7.11 13.10
C TYR A 235 5.35 8.02 11.96
N PHE A 236 4.60 8.13 10.86
CA PHE A 236 5.00 9.01 9.76
C PHE A 236 5.03 10.48 10.15
N GLN A 237 4.07 10.93 10.95
CA GLN A 237 4.07 12.30 11.48
C GLN A 237 5.31 12.56 12.35
N ALA A 238 5.67 11.62 13.25
CA ALA A 238 6.81 11.77 14.14
C ALA A 238 8.16 11.70 13.40
N THR A 239 8.26 10.81 12.40
CA THR A 239 9.52 10.55 11.67
C THR A 239 9.76 11.55 10.55
N TYR A 240 8.74 11.89 9.76
CA TYR A 240 8.87 12.71 8.54
C TYR A 240 8.28 14.11 8.67
N GLY A 241 7.69 14.44 9.82
CA GLY A 241 7.15 15.76 10.10
C GLY A 241 5.84 16.03 9.34
N ASN A 242 5.74 17.23 8.76
CA ASN A 242 4.48 17.76 8.24
C ASN A 242 4.22 17.30 6.80
N LEU A 243 3.98 16.00 6.61
CA LEU A 243 3.49 15.42 5.37
C LEU A 243 1.96 15.39 5.36
N SER A 244 1.35 15.72 4.22
CA SER A 244 -0.08 15.50 4.00
C SER A 244 -0.34 14.07 3.56
N PHE A 245 -1.36 13.45 4.15
CA PHE A 245 -1.74 12.07 3.86
C PHE A 245 -3.12 11.98 3.24
N TYR A 246 -3.31 10.99 2.37
CA TYR A 246 -4.63 10.56 1.90
C TYR A 246 -4.74 9.07 2.10
N ILE A 247 -5.78 8.60 2.81
CA ILE A 247 -6.10 7.18 2.78
C ILE A 247 -6.73 6.91 1.42
N GLN A 248 -5.97 6.31 0.51
CA GLN A 248 -6.39 6.06 -0.86
C GLN A 248 -7.07 4.70 -1.00
N GLU A 249 -6.74 3.76 -0.12
CA GLU A 249 -7.49 2.51 0.01
C GLU A 249 -7.62 2.09 1.49
N ASN A 250 -8.85 1.82 1.90
CA ASN A 250 -9.18 1.04 3.08
C ASN A 250 -10.48 0.29 2.81
N GLY A 251 -10.52 -1.01 3.11
CA GLY A 251 -11.58 -1.87 2.57
C GLY A 251 -11.80 -3.17 3.29
N TYR A 252 -13.03 -3.66 3.23
CA TYR A 252 -13.44 -4.92 3.84
C TYR A 252 -13.94 -5.90 2.79
N LYS A 253 -13.34 -7.10 2.77
CA LYS A 253 -13.84 -8.23 1.99
C LYS A 253 -15.10 -8.77 2.64
N GLY A 254 -16.25 -8.50 2.02
CA GLY A 254 -17.54 -9.02 2.48
C GLY A 254 -17.70 -10.51 2.19
N ALA A 255 -18.60 -11.16 2.93
CA ALA A 255 -19.04 -12.51 2.63
C ALA A 255 -19.79 -12.56 1.27
N ASP A 256 -19.61 -13.67 0.56
CA ASP A 256 -20.06 -13.96 -0.82
C ASP A 256 -21.34 -13.22 -1.26
N GLY A 257 -21.18 -12.17 -2.08
CA GLY A 257 -22.30 -11.53 -2.79
C GLY A 257 -23.39 -10.86 -1.94
N ASN A 258 -23.30 -10.84 -0.60
CA ASN A 258 -24.40 -10.40 0.26
C ASN A 258 -24.65 -8.88 0.20
N LEU A 259 -25.83 -8.47 -0.27
CA LEU A 259 -26.21 -7.05 -0.33
C LEU A 259 -26.37 -6.40 1.07
N ASN A 260 -26.62 -7.19 2.12
CA ASN A 260 -26.69 -6.72 3.49
C ASN A 260 -25.35 -6.95 4.21
N ASP A 261 -24.37 -6.10 3.91
CA ASP A 261 -22.96 -6.18 4.32
C ASP A 261 -22.66 -5.29 5.55
N VAL A 262 -23.37 -5.54 6.65
CA VAL A 262 -23.25 -4.74 7.89
C VAL A 262 -21.85 -4.79 8.51
N GLU A 263 -21.11 -5.88 8.30
CA GLU A 263 -19.72 -6.01 8.76
C GLU A 263 -18.80 -5.00 8.08
N ARG A 264 -19.05 -4.69 6.80
CA ARG A 264 -18.32 -3.63 6.08
C ARG A 264 -18.57 -2.27 6.69
N ILE A 265 -19.82 -1.97 7.05
CA ILE A 265 -20.16 -0.72 7.74
C ILE A 265 -19.37 -0.61 9.05
N GLY A 266 -19.41 -1.66 9.87
CA GLY A 266 -18.67 -1.70 11.13
C GLY A 266 -17.15 -1.56 10.96
N TYR A 267 -16.57 -2.17 9.93
CA TYR A 267 -15.16 -2.01 9.58
C TYR A 267 -14.83 -0.56 9.19
N LEU A 268 -15.56 0.00 8.22
CA LEU A 268 -15.30 1.36 7.71
C LEU A 268 -15.47 2.40 8.81
N ALA A 269 -16.53 2.28 9.62
CA ALA A 269 -16.77 3.18 10.75
C ALA A 269 -15.58 3.20 11.72
N LYS A 270 -15.05 2.02 12.09
CA LYS A 270 -13.89 1.91 12.98
C LYS A 270 -12.63 2.55 12.41
N TYR A 271 -12.30 2.29 11.15
CA TYR A 271 -11.11 2.87 10.52
C TYR A 271 -11.23 4.38 10.28
N MET A 272 -12.42 4.88 9.95
CA MET A 272 -12.69 6.32 9.85
C MET A 272 -12.58 7.00 11.22
N ALA A 273 -13.10 6.39 12.29
CA ALA A 273 -12.94 6.88 13.66
C ALA A 273 -11.46 6.99 14.06
N SER A 274 -10.68 5.94 13.80
CA SER A 274 -9.23 5.92 14.03
C SER A 274 -8.48 6.96 13.18
N THR A 275 -8.89 7.17 11.93
CA THR A 275 -8.34 8.26 11.10
C THR A 275 -8.63 9.62 11.72
N LEU A 276 -9.86 9.87 12.18
CA LEU A 276 -10.23 11.12 12.85
C LEU A 276 -9.45 11.32 14.16
N LYS A 277 -9.22 10.25 14.92
CA LYS A 277 -8.39 10.30 16.12
C LYS A 277 -6.92 10.65 15.80
N ALA A 278 -6.35 10.08 14.75
CA ALA A 278 -5.02 10.46 14.27
C ALA A 278 -4.96 11.94 13.84
N ILE A 279 -5.99 12.46 13.14
CA ILE A 279 -6.11 13.89 12.79
C ILE A 279 -6.14 14.75 14.06
N ARG A 280 -6.94 14.38 15.07
CA ARG A 280 -7.00 15.10 16.36
C ARG A 280 -5.66 15.10 17.11
N ASN A 281 -4.83 14.08 16.87
CA ASN A 281 -3.47 13.97 17.41
C ASN A 281 -2.40 14.63 16.51
N GLY A 282 -2.81 15.31 15.44
CA GLY A 282 -1.98 16.19 14.63
C GLY A 282 -1.54 15.62 13.28
N ALA A 283 -1.93 14.39 12.91
CA ALA A 283 -1.65 13.86 11.58
C ALA A 283 -2.42 14.64 10.50
N ASP A 284 -1.75 15.05 9.42
CA ASP A 284 -2.37 15.86 8.37
C ASP A 284 -3.09 15.00 7.31
N VAL A 285 -4.14 14.30 7.70
CA VAL A 285 -4.93 13.48 6.77
C VAL A 285 -6.01 14.33 6.10
N LYS A 286 -6.00 14.38 4.76
CA LYS A 286 -6.85 15.25 3.94
C LYS A 286 -7.98 14.52 3.21
N GLY A 287 -7.96 13.20 3.17
CA GLY A 287 -9.01 12.43 2.51
C GLY A 287 -8.97 10.94 2.85
N TYR A 288 -10.10 10.29 2.62
CA TYR A 288 -10.30 8.87 2.83
C TYR A 288 -11.14 8.27 1.71
N SER A 289 -10.61 7.24 1.05
CA SER A 289 -11.23 6.56 -0.10
C SER A 289 -11.44 5.08 0.20
N VAL A 290 -12.66 4.61 0.03
CA VAL A 290 -13.06 3.23 0.29
C VAL A 290 -12.59 2.33 -0.84
N TRP A 291 -11.86 1.25 -0.49
CA TRP A 291 -11.66 0.11 -1.36
C TRP A 291 -12.81 -0.90 -1.13
N SER A 292 -13.75 -1.09 -2.05
CA SER A 292 -13.81 -0.50 -3.38
C SER A 292 -15.17 0.13 -3.68
N PHE A 293 -15.21 1.00 -4.68
CA PHE A 293 -16.46 1.57 -5.18
C PHE A 293 -17.43 0.48 -5.66
N MET A 294 -16.92 -0.49 -6.45
CA MET A 294 -17.69 -1.63 -6.92
C MET A 294 -16.88 -2.91 -6.89
N ASP A 295 -17.55 -4.07 -6.90
CA ASP A 295 -16.88 -5.36 -7.04
C ASP A 295 -16.08 -5.39 -8.35
N LEU A 296 -14.87 -5.95 -8.29
CA LEU A 296 -13.88 -5.93 -9.36
C LEU A 296 -13.15 -7.27 -9.45
N TYR A 297 -12.21 -7.40 -10.38
CA TYR A 297 -11.30 -8.53 -10.41
C TYR A 297 -10.24 -8.34 -9.33
N GLU A 298 -10.29 -9.12 -8.26
CA GLU A 298 -9.27 -9.05 -7.23
C GLU A 298 -8.09 -9.97 -7.55
N ILE A 299 -6.87 -9.46 -7.40
CA ILE A 299 -5.65 -10.16 -7.83
C ILE A 299 -5.52 -11.54 -7.19
N TRP A 300 -5.79 -11.64 -5.88
CA TRP A 300 -5.73 -12.90 -5.12
C TRP A 300 -7.08 -13.62 -5.00
N GLY A 301 -8.15 -12.98 -5.45
CA GLY A 301 -9.53 -13.38 -5.17
C GLY A 301 -10.38 -13.68 -6.39
N GLY A 302 -9.87 -13.36 -7.58
CA GLY A 302 -10.63 -13.26 -8.82
C GLY A 302 -11.92 -12.45 -8.63
N TYR A 303 -12.95 -12.85 -9.36
CA TYR A 303 -14.30 -12.26 -9.26
C TYR A 303 -15.11 -12.74 -8.03
N LYS A 304 -14.51 -13.53 -7.14
CA LYS A 304 -15.18 -14.08 -5.94
C LYS A 304 -14.89 -13.26 -4.68
N SER A 305 -13.97 -12.31 -4.74
CA SER A 305 -13.72 -11.41 -3.61
C SER A 305 -14.51 -10.12 -3.78
N HIS A 306 -15.43 -9.89 -2.86
CA HIS A 306 -16.37 -8.78 -2.93
C HIS A 306 -15.94 -7.66 -1.98
N TYR A 307 -15.31 -6.61 -2.53
CA TYR A 307 -14.91 -5.41 -1.79
C TYR A 307 -15.85 -4.21 -2.03
N GLY A 308 -16.70 -4.29 -3.05
CA GLY A 308 -17.47 -3.16 -3.54
C GLY A 308 -18.59 -2.73 -2.60
N LEU A 309 -18.72 -1.42 -2.40
CA LEU A 309 -19.98 -0.80 -1.96
C LEU A 309 -21.12 -1.13 -2.95
N VAL A 310 -20.79 -1.26 -4.23
CA VAL A 310 -21.70 -1.70 -5.29
C VAL A 310 -21.37 -3.12 -5.71
N ALA A 311 -22.30 -4.05 -5.50
CA ALA A 311 -22.18 -5.42 -5.98
C ALA A 311 -22.25 -5.47 -7.51
N VAL A 312 -21.43 -6.33 -8.13
CA VAL A 312 -21.45 -6.61 -9.58
C VAL A 312 -21.79 -8.08 -9.80
N ASP A 313 -22.83 -8.34 -10.58
CA ASP A 313 -23.17 -9.70 -11.01
C ASP A 313 -22.34 -10.10 -12.23
N PHE A 314 -21.20 -10.76 -12.00
CA PHE A 314 -20.29 -11.23 -13.03
C PHE A 314 -20.84 -12.36 -13.90
N ASN A 315 -21.94 -13.03 -13.49
CA ASN A 315 -22.56 -14.10 -14.25
C ASN A 315 -23.49 -13.57 -15.35
N THR A 316 -23.88 -12.30 -15.29
CA THR A 316 -24.71 -11.66 -16.31
C THR A 316 -23.86 -10.94 -17.35
N SER A 317 -24.25 -11.03 -18.64
CA SER A 317 -23.59 -10.29 -19.72
C SER A 317 -23.67 -8.77 -19.52
N GLY A 318 -24.77 -8.28 -18.95
CA GLY A 318 -24.97 -6.88 -18.59
C GLY A 318 -24.20 -6.41 -17.34
N ARG A 319 -23.53 -7.33 -16.63
CA ARG A 319 -22.78 -7.07 -15.38
C ARG A 319 -23.61 -6.23 -14.42
N ARG A 320 -24.82 -6.69 -14.05
CA ARG A 320 -25.78 -5.89 -13.27
C ARG A 320 -25.13 -5.34 -11.99
N ARG A 321 -25.36 -4.05 -11.69
CA ARG A 321 -24.88 -3.37 -10.47
C ARG A 321 -26.00 -3.20 -9.45
N GLN A 322 -25.70 -3.46 -8.18
CA GLN A 322 -26.65 -3.32 -7.07
C GLN A 322 -25.97 -2.67 -5.87
N LEU A 323 -26.56 -1.61 -5.34
CA LEU A 323 -26.06 -0.98 -4.12
C LEU A 323 -26.18 -1.96 -2.96
N ARG A 324 -25.09 -2.14 -2.21
CA ARG A 324 -25.15 -2.84 -0.91
C ARG A 324 -25.61 -1.87 0.18
N HIS A 325 -25.88 -2.40 1.37
CA HIS A 325 -26.27 -1.62 2.53
C HIS A 325 -25.17 -0.60 2.88
N SER A 326 -23.90 -1.00 2.82
CA SER A 326 -22.76 -0.10 3.02
C SER A 326 -22.73 1.10 2.08
N ALA A 327 -23.19 0.97 0.82
CA ALA A 327 -23.27 2.10 -0.10
C ALA A 327 -24.30 3.15 0.37
N ARG A 328 -25.43 2.70 0.93
CA ARG A 328 -26.47 3.59 1.47
C ARG A 328 -25.95 4.29 2.71
N TRP A 329 -25.39 3.52 3.65
CA TRP A 329 -24.76 4.07 4.85
C TRP A 329 -23.66 5.08 4.52
N TYR A 330 -22.78 4.78 3.56
CA TYR A 330 -21.69 5.69 3.18
C TYR A 330 -22.23 6.97 2.53
N SER A 331 -23.30 6.88 1.72
CA SER A 331 -24.02 8.06 1.22
C SER A 331 -24.59 8.91 2.36
N ASP A 332 -25.19 8.29 3.37
CA ASP A 332 -25.77 8.99 4.50
C ASP A 332 -24.70 9.63 5.38
N PHE A 333 -23.60 8.93 5.64
CA PHE A 333 -22.42 9.46 6.32
C PHE A 333 -21.87 10.72 5.61
N LEU A 334 -21.65 10.65 4.29
CA LEU A 334 -21.16 11.78 3.50
C LEU A 334 -22.13 12.99 3.46
N LYS A 335 -23.43 12.75 3.71
CA LYS A 335 -24.47 13.78 3.79
C LYS A 335 -24.72 14.27 5.23
N ASN A 336 -23.94 13.80 6.21
CA ASN A 336 -24.12 14.06 7.64
C ASN A 336 -25.46 13.56 8.21
N ASN A 337 -26.01 12.48 7.64
CA ASN A 337 -27.20 11.77 8.13
C ASN A 337 -26.85 10.52 8.96
N ALA A 338 -25.58 10.16 9.05
CA ALA A 338 -25.08 9.08 9.91
C ALA A 338 -23.81 9.55 10.63
N GLU A 339 -23.69 9.21 11.91
CA GLU A 339 -22.55 9.56 12.75
C GLU A 339 -21.66 8.34 13.01
N ILE A 340 -20.38 8.59 13.27
CA ILE A 340 -19.40 7.59 13.70
C ILE A 340 -18.95 7.96 15.10
N GLU A 341 -19.01 7.02 16.04
CA GLU A 341 -18.51 7.19 17.40
C GLU A 341 -16.98 7.03 17.43
N VAL A 342 -16.28 7.98 18.06
CA VAL A 342 -14.80 8.01 18.11
C VAL A 342 -14.24 7.42 19.41
N ASP A 343 -15.03 7.42 20.49
CA ASP A 343 -14.54 7.19 21.86
C ASP A 343 -15.10 5.93 22.54
N ALA A 344 -15.72 5.01 21.79
CA ALA A 344 -16.11 3.72 22.37
C ALA A 344 -14.93 2.74 22.25
N ASP A 345 -14.37 2.32 23.40
CA ASP A 345 -13.69 1.03 23.49
C ASP A 345 -14.61 -0.03 22.85
N PHE A 346 -14.27 -0.42 21.62
CA PHE A 346 -15.04 -1.19 20.63
C PHE A 346 -16.39 -1.83 21.06
N GLY A 347 -17.40 -1.00 21.33
CA GLY A 347 -18.79 -1.42 21.53
C GLY A 347 -19.72 -0.54 20.69
N ILE A 348 -20.25 -1.07 19.59
CA ILE A 348 -21.21 -0.32 18.77
C ILE A 348 -22.59 -0.40 19.43
N THR A 349 -23.17 0.73 19.80
CA THR A 349 -24.62 0.86 20.01
C THR A 349 -25.24 1.36 18.72
N ILE A 350 -25.88 0.46 17.95
CA ILE A 350 -26.71 0.88 16.82
C ILE A 350 -28.02 1.41 17.42
N SER A 351 -28.18 2.74 17.49
CA SER A 351 -29.47 3.32 17.86
C SER A 351 -30.47 3.05 16.72
N HIS A 352 -31.49 2.24 17.03
CA HIS A 352 -32.62 1.98 16.14
C HIS A 352 -33.58 3.17 16.18
N ALA A 353 -33.19 4.29 15.57
CA ALA A 353 -34.08 5.43 15.44
C ALA A 353 -33.90 6.09 14.08
N GLN A 354 -34.44 5.44 13.05
CA GLN A 354 -35.33 5.99 12.01
C GLN A 354 -35.43 4.98 10.85
N LEU A 355 -36.47 4.15 10.94
CA LEU A 355 -37.00 3.34 9.84
C LEU A 355 -37.86 4.21 8.92
#